data_AF-A0A8S9BDQ6-F1
#
_entry.id   AF-A0A8S9BDQ6-F1
#
_cell.length_a   1.000
_cell.length_b   1.000
_cell.length_c   1.000
_cell.angle_alpha   90.00
_cell.angle_beta   90.00
_cell.angle_gamma   90.00
#
_symmetry.space_group_name_H-M   'P 1'
#
loop_
_entity.id
_entity.type
_entity.pdbx_description
1 polymer ?
#
loop_
_entity_poly.entity_id
_entity_poly.type
_entity_poly.pdbx_seq_one_letter_code
_entity_poly.pdbx_strand_id
1 'polypeptide(L)'
;MAAANRPFAARVLGDVNPNQEQHFQSLLPATFRTKSDNIITPQPDIEFLEQEILVKRINRVQDWLWICGRPMPARPLHYQVLLGRNITITENMELHLVWSKDRIFIKPMPPYLLDLDFWSTYLVPSDSPEKHSDPPQEQLFKCALGFLFSYTSLISYESDFAIAKSNGLLPASVTWDGWKTLTAQFLPHHTYASLNPRYWYGELRLGRLNKIYRFKGSLLRGYSKVVAHAFYVDLLRDNFATLAAVLAYVAIVLTAMQVGLATDQLAHNGAFQNASYGLTVASILGPLIGVAVVVCGVVVLVVSNWMATKRYERRRFREMGVEPLWVKHRQAEEDRGLVMTGDE
;
A
#
# COMPACT_ATOMS: atom_id res chain seq x y z
N MET A 1 26.12 10.30 -26.01
CA MET A 1 24.88 9.57 -25.68
C MET A 1 24.65 9.35 -24.18
N ALA A 2 25.41 9.98 -23.26
CA ALA A 2 25.25 9.84 -21.80
C ALA A 2 24.07 10.65 -21.17
N ALA A 3 23.26 11.34 -21.98
CA ALA A 3 22.16 12.17 -21.49
C ALA A 3 20.84 11.40 -21.29
N ALA A 4 20.73 10.17 -21.79
CA ALA A 4 19.46 9.45 -21.87
C ALA A 4 18.94 8.86 -20.54
N ASN A 5 19.81 8.69 -19.53
CA ASN A 5 19.45 8.01 -18.28
C ASN A 5 19.31 8.95 -17.06
N ARG A 6 19.40 10.27 -17.26
CA ARG A 6 19.28 11.25 -16.17
C ARG A 6 17.81 11.65 -15.97
N PRO A 7 17.27 11.60 -14.74
CA PRO A 7 15.87 11.93 -14.50
C PRO A 7 15.57 13.44 -14.60
N PHE A 8 16.56 14.30 -14.39
CA PHE A 8 16.46 15.75 -14.49
C PHE A 8 17.85 16.37 -14.66
N ALA A 9 17.91 17.65 -15.01
CA ALA A 9 19.14 18.45 -15.13
C ALA A 9 19.16 19.65 -14.16
N ALA A 10 18.02 19.99 -13.55
CA ALA A 10 17.89 21.12 -12.65
C ALA A 10 18.67 20.91 -11.34
N ARG A 11 19.42 21.93 -10.91
CA ARG A 11 19.99 22.00 -9.57
C ARG A 11 18.97 22.62 -8.63
N VAL A 12 18.42 21.82 -7.74
CA VAL A 12 17.32 22.22 -6.83
C VAL A 12 17.82 22.44 -5.40
N LEU A 13 19.00 21.91 -5.08
CA LEU A 13 19.72 22.20 -3.84
C LEU A 13 20.59 23.45 -4.05
N GLY A 14 20.79 24.25 -2.99
CA GLY A 14 21.65 25.44 -3.02
C GLY A 14 23.13 25.12 -3.26
N ASP A 15 23.98 26.15 -3.27
CA ASP A 15 25.38 26.05 -3.70
C ASP A 15 26.18 24.90 -3.05
N VAL A 16 26.90 24.18 -3.91
CA VAL A 16 27.58 22.91 -3.63
C VAL A 16 29.00 23.18 -3.13
N ASN A 17 29.41 22.44 -2.08
CA ASN A 17 30.79 22.43 -1.63
C ASN A 17 31.70 21.88 -2.75
N PRO A 18 32.89 22.46 -3.01
CA PRO A 18 33.75 22.04 -4.10
C PRO A 18 34.29 20.60 -3.96
N ASN A 19 34.22 20.01 -2.76
CA ASN A 19 34.63 18.63 -2.52
C ASN A 19 33.43 17.67 -2.58
N GLN A 20 33.41 16.81 -3.61
CA GLN A 20 32.28 15.93 -3.93
C GLN A 20 31.99 14.86 -2.86
N GLU A 21 33.02 14.29 -2.21
CA GLU A 21 32.81 13.28 -1.15
C GLU A 21 32.20 13.90 0.11
N GLN A 22 32.72 15.06 0.53
CA GLN A 22 32.19 15.81 1.66
C GLN A 22 30.78 16.35 1.36
N HIS A 23 30.52 16.72 0.10
CA HIS A 23 29.18 17.09 -0.37
C HIS A 23 28.21 15.93 -0.21
N PHE A 24 28.52 14.73 -0.73
CA PHE A 24 27.62 13.58 -0.60
C PHE A 24 27.39 13.18 0.86
N GLN A 25 28.43 13.18 1.70
CA GLN A 25 28.26 12.91 3.13
C GLN A 25 27.33 13.91 3.82
N SER A 26 27.34 15.18 3.40
CA SER A 26 26.43 16.20 3.95
C SER A 26 24.95 15.98 3.59
N LEU A 27 24.67 15.21 2.53
CA LEU A 27 23.32 14.87 2.08
C LEU A 27 22.74 13.63 2.78
N LEU A 28 23.59 12.82 3.41
CA LEU A 28 23.22 11.60 4.11
C LEU A 28 22.73 11.91 5.54
N PRO A 29 21.92 11.02 6.14
CA PRO A 29 21.50 11.19 7.54
C PRO A 29 22.69 11.10 8.49
N ALA A 30 22.53 11.64 9.71
CA ALA A 30 23.61 11.64 10.71
C ALA A 30 24.04 10.21 11.13
N THR A 31 23.09 9.28 11.21
CA THR A 31 23.32 7.90 11.62
C THR A 31 22.43 6.94 10.85
N PHE A 32 22.90 5.72 10.65
CA PHE A 32 22.19 4.63 10.02
C PHE A 32 22.26 3.37 10.89
N ARG A 33 21.18 2.59 10.90
CA ARG A 33 21.13 1.32 11.62
C ARG A 33 21.30 0.16 10.65
N THR A 34 22.32 -0.65 10.85
CA THR A 34 22.58 -1.83 10.01
C THR A 34 21.56 -2.95 10.27
N LYS A 35 21.58 -4.00 9.43
CA LYS A 35 20.75 -5.21 9.63
C LYS A 35 21.06 -5.96 10.92
N SER A 36 22.25 -5.73 11.50
CA SER A 36 22.69 -6.26 12.79
C SER A 36 22.37 -5.34 13.98
N ASP A 37 21.50 -4.34 13.78
CA ASP A 37 21.08 -3.35 14.78
C ASP A 37 22.20 -2.43 15.31
N ASN A 38 23.37 -2.40 14.66
CA ASN A 38 24.47 -1.49 14.99
C ASN A 38 24.19 -0.08 14.44
N ILE A 39 24.60 0.95 15.18
CA ILE A 39 24.48 2.35 14.76
C ILE A 39 25.83 2.80 14.19
N ILE A 40 25.84 3.21 12.92
CA ILE A 40 27.03 3.65 12.20
C ILE A 40 26.78 5.00 11.50
N THR A 41 27.85 5.70 11.14
CA THR A 41 27.77 6.83 10.20
C THR A 41 27.56 6.28 8.80
N PRO A 42 26.50 6.68 8.07
CA PRO A 42 26.25 6.15 6.74
C PRO A 42 27.33 6.60 5.77
N GLN A 43 27.67 5.69 4.87
CA GLN A 43 28.36 5.99 3.63
C GLN A 43 27.38 5.74 2.48
N PRO A 44 27.57 6.33 1.30
CA PRO A 44 26.73 6.06 0.12
C PRO A 44 27.06 4.69 -0.48
N ASP A 45 27.03 3.65 0.35
CA ASP A 45 27.28 2.28 -0.03
C ASP A 45 26.00 1.56 -0.46
N ILE A 46 26.16 0.41 -1.11
CA ILE A 46 25.03 -0.38 -1.60
C ILE A 46 24.15 -0.83 -0.44
N GLU A 47 24.72 -1.16 0.73
CA GLU A 47 23.94 -1.61 1.89
C GLU A 47 22.99 -0.54 2.41
N PHE A 48 23.47 0.70 2.57
CA PHE A 48 22.66 1.85 2.94
C PHE A 48 21.56 2.09 1.92
N LEU A 49 21.91 2.17 0.63
CA LEU A 49 20.96 2.44 -0.44
C LEU A 49 19.89 1.37 -0.56
N GLU A 50 20.27 0.09 -0.42
CA GLU A 50 19.32 -1.02 -0.41
C GLU A 50 18.28 -0.88 0.70
N GLN A 51 18.70 -0.48 1.88
CA GLN A 51 17.79 -0.36 3.03
C GLN A 51 16.91 0.89 2.95
N GLU A 52 17.46 2.00 2.44
CA GLU A 52 16.75 3.28 2.36
C GLU A 52 15.81 3.39 1.16
N ILE A 53 16.11 2.73 0.03
CA ILE A 53 15.38 2.93 -1.24
C ILE A 53 14.56 1.70 -1.64
N LEU A 54 15.02 0.47 -1.35
CA LEU A 54 14.32 -0.72 -1.85
C LEU A 54 13.09 -1.07 -1.01
N VAL A 55 12.03 -1.44 -1.72
CA VAL A 55 10.73 -1.85 -1.15
C VAL A 55 10.53 -3.36 -1.21
N LYS A 56 11.50 -4.12 -0.68
CA LYS A 56 11.59 -5.59 -0.82
C LYS A 56 10.33 -6.30 -0.31
N ARG A 57 9.75 -5.87 0.81
CA ARG A 57 8.57 -6.58 1.36
C ARG A 57 7.37 -6.38 0.46
N ILE A 58 7.09 -5.16 0.02
CA ILE A 58 5.89 -4.87 -0.77
C ILE A 58 5.95 -5.54 -2.15
N ASN A 59 7.13 -5.59 -2.75
CA ASN A 59 7.33 -6.28 -4.02
C ASN A 59 6.91 -7.76 -3.93
N ARG A 60 7.07 -8.42 -2.77
CA ARG A 60 6.63 -9.83 -2.57
C ARG A 60 5.11 -10.02 -2.55
N VAL A 61 4.35 -8.95 -2.42
CA VAL A 61 2.87 -8.95 -2.41
C VAL A 61 2.30 -8.10 -3.53
N GLN A 62 3.10 -7.81 -4.57
CA GLN A 62 2.70 -6.97 -5.70
C GLN A 62 1.36 -7.41 -6.31
N ASP A 63 1.17 -8.72 -6.51
CA ASP A 63 -0.04 -9.28 -7.12
C ASP A 63 -1.31 -9.12 -6.26
N TRP A 64 -1.15 -8.74 -5.00
CA TRP A 64 -2.24 -8.52 -4.04
C TRP A 64 -2.49 -7.04 -3.76
N LEU A 65 -1.68 -6.13 -4.32
CA LEU A 65 -1.80 -4.69 -4.05
C LEU A 65 -3.09 -4.08 -4.55
N TRP A 66 -3.72 -4.67 -5.55
CA TRP A 66 -5.04 -4.27 -6.03
C TRP A 66 -6.13 -4.35 -4.94
N ILE A 67 -5.93 -5.20 -3.91
CA ILE A 67 -6.79 -5.24 -2.73
C ILE A 67 -6.52 -4.00 -1.87
N CYS A 68 -5.27 -3.58 -1.73
CA CYS A 68 -4.86 -2.47 -0.88
C CYS A 68 -5.20 -1.08 -1.46
N GLY A 69 -5.08 -0.91 -2.78
CA GLY A 69 -5.24 0.36 -3.46
C GLY A 69 -5.59 0.19 -4.94
N ARG A 70 -5.97 1.29 -5.60
CA ARG A 70 -6.17 1.31 -7.05
C ARG A 70 -4.84 1.67 -7.74
N PRO A 71 -4.57 1.16 -8.95
CA PRO A 71 -3.39 1.54 -9.72
C PRO A 71 -3.56 2.95 -10.31
N MET A 72 -3.36 3.95 -9.46
CA MET A 72 -3.40 5.37 -9.77
C MET A 72 -2.29 6.08 -8.98
N PRO A 73 -1.75 7.20 -9.49
CA PRO A 73 -0.83 8.06 -8.72
C PRO A 73 -1.45 8.50 -7.39
N ALA A 74 -0.61 8.95 -6.46
CA ALA A 74 -1.09 9.48 -5.20
C ALA A 74 -1.90 10.76 -5.43
N ARG A 75 -2.89 11.00 -4.58
CA ARG A 75 -3.63 12.27 -4.63
C ARG A 75 -2.78 13.39 -4.01
N PRO A 76 -2.89 14.63 -4.49
CA PRO A 76 -2.10 15.75 -3.97
C PRO A 76 -2.31 16.00 -2.48
N LEU A 77 -1.33 16.63 -1.83
CA LEU A 77 -1.30 16.81 -0.37
C LEU A 77 -2.50 17.57 0.19
N HIS A 78 -2.94 18.65 -0.45
CA HIS A 78 -4.14 19.40 -0.04
C HIS A 78 -5.38 18.49 -0.04
N TYR A 79 -5.47 17.55 -0.99
CA TYR A 79 -6.56 16.60 -1.04
C TYR A 79 -6.44 15.53 0.06
N GLN A 80 -5.22 15.13 0.43
CA GLN A 80 -5.02 14.26 1.61
C GLN A 80 -5.56 14.93 2.88
N VAL A 81 -5.27 16.22 3.07
CA VAL A 81 -5.78 17.01 4.19
C VAL A 81 -7.30 17.15 4.13
N LEU A 82 -7.87 17.38 2.93
CA LEU A 82 -9.33 17.43 2.73
C LEU A 82 -10.03 16.12 3.10
N LEU A 83 -9.38 14.97 2.88
CA LEU A 83 -9.89 13.66 3.31
C LEU A 83 -9.80 13.44 4.83
N GLY A 84 -9.31 14.42 5.60
CA GLY A 84 -9.10 14.31 7.04
C GLY A 84 -7.88 13.45 7.40
N ARG A 85 -6.91 13.28 6.49
CA ARG A 85 -5.68 12.53 6.77
C ARG A 85 -4.59 13.46 7.29
N ASN A 86 -4.07 13.13 8.46
CA ASN A 86 -2.87 13.70 9.03
C ASN A 86 -1.62 13.11 8.34
N ILE A 87 -0.72 13.98 7.90
CA ILE A 87 0.54 13.63 7.26
C ILE A 87 1.55 13.26 8.36
N THR A 88 1.93 12.00 8.43
CA THR A 88 2.89 11.48 9.42
C THR A 88 4.21 11.12 8.73
N ILE A 89 5.31 11.70 9.21
CA ILE A 89 6.66 11.40 8.70
C ILE A 89 7.06 9.94 9.04
N THR A 90 7.69 9.27 8.08
CA THR A 90 8.30 7.94 8.27
C THR A 90 9.61 7.84 7.52
N GLU A 91 10.71 7.44 8.16
CA GLU A 91 11.94 7.16 7.39
C GLU A 91 11.91 5.79 6.68
N ASN A 92 10.94 4.93 7.00
CA ASN A 92 10.79 3.65 6.32
C ASN A 92 10.13 3.84 4.94
N MET A 93 10.89 3.57 3.87
CA MET A 93 10.45 3.64 2.47
C MET A 93 9.26 2.74 2.17
N GLU A 94 9.16 1.58 2.85
CA GLU A 94 8.03 0.68 2.64
C GLU A 94 6.69 1.30 3.11
N LEU A 95 6.73 2.18 4.11
CA LEU A 95 5.54 2.88 4.61
C LEU A 95 5.17 4.11 3.78
N HIS A 96 6.01 4.56 2.85
CA HIS A 96 5.71 5.71 2.00
C HIS A 96 4.39 5.47 1.22
N LEU A 97 3.45 6.42 1.32
CA LEU A 97 2.09 6.39 0.78
C LEU A 97 1.19 5.26 1.31
N VAL A 98 1.56 4.63 2.41
CA VAL A 98 0.68 3.73 3.14
C VAL A 98 -0.16 4.57 4.10
N TRP A 99 -1.46 4.32 4.18
CA TRP A 99 -2.35 5.06 5.07
C TRP A 99 -3.19 4.13 5.94
N SER A 100 -3.56 4.63 7.12
CA SER A 100 -4.38 3.94 8.10
C SER A 100 -5.25 4.93 8.85
N LYS A 101 -6.55 4.65 8.95
CA LYS A 101 -7.54 5.50 9.63
C LYS A 101 -7.44 6.95 9.12
N ASP A 102 -7.02 7.86 9.99
CA ASP A 102 -6.87 9.30 9.85
C ASP A 102 -5.44 9.72 9.49
N ARG A 103 -4.55 8.80 9.11
CA ARG A 103 -3.12 9.14 8.87
C ARG A 103 -2.59 8.55 7.58
N ILE A 104 -1.74 9.30 6.91
CA ILE A 104 -0.92 8.85 5.78
C ILE A 104 0.55 8.97 6.14
N PHE A 105 1.31 7.89 5.91
CA PHE A 105 2.74 7.85 6.16
C PHE A 105 3.48 8.32 4.90
N ILE A 106 4.31 9.35 5.03
CA ILE A 106 5.11 9.89 3.93
C ILE A 106 6.56 10.00 4.38
N LYS A 107 7.46 9.34 3.66
CA LYS A 107 8.90 9.55 3.80
C LYS A 107 9.30 10.90 3.22
N PRO A 108 9.99 11.79 3.97
CA PRO A 108 10.53 13.04 3.48
C PRO A 108 11.46 12.82 2.29
N MET A 109 11.55 13.81 1.40
CA MET A 109 12.43 13.74 0.24
C MET A 109 13.89 13.82 0.70
N PRO A 110 14.67 12.75 0.57
CA PRO A 110 16.07 12.80 0.94
C PRO A 110 16.83 13.77 0.02
N PRO A 111 17.68 14.66 0.57
CA PRO A 111 18.42 15.63 -0.24
C PRO A 111 19.22 14.98 -1.37
N TYR A 112 19.86 13.83 -1.11
CA TYR A 112 20.63 13.10 -2.12
C TYR A 112 19.82 12.66 -3.35
N LEU A 113 18.50 12.51 -3.26
CA LEU A 113 17.65 12.21 -4.43
C LEU A 113 17.32 13.46 -5.26
N LEU A 114 17.61 14.65 -4.76
CA LEU A 114 17.50 15.91 -5.49
C LEU A 114 18.84 16.39 -6.07
N ASP A 115 19.92 15.64 -5.85
CA ASP A 115 21.27 15.93 -6.32
C ASP A 115 21.63 15.06 -7.54
N LEU A 116 21.82 15.69 -8.71
CA LEU A 116 22.05 14.95 -9.96
C LEU A 116 23.38 14.19 -9.99
N ASP A 117 24.40 14.70 -9.30
CA ASP A 117 25.72 14.09 -9.26
C ASP A 117 25.67 12.79 -8.43
N PHE A 118 24.84 12.76 -7.39
CA PHE A 118 24.52 11.54 -6.64
C PHE A 118 23.87 10.47 -7.52
N TRP A 119 22.88 10.84 -8.35
CA TRP A 119 22.26 9.89 -9.29
C TRP A 119 23.28 9.29 -10.24
N SER A 120 24.13 10.14 -10.83
CA SER A 120 25.14 9.71 -11.80
C SER A 120 26.21 8.79 -11.17
N THR A 121 26.51 8.98 -9.89
CA THR A 121 27.55 8.22 -9.18
C THR A 121 27.04 6.88 -8.65
N TYR A 122 25.83 6.85 -8.05
CA TYR A 122 25.36 5.68 -7.29
C TYR A 122 24.13 4.98 -7.86
N LEU A 123 23.27 5.68 -8.62
CA LEU A 123 21.95 5.15 -9.01
C LEU A 123 21.86 4.79 -10.50
N VAL A 124 22.47 5.57 -11.39
CA VAL A 124 22.41 5.32 -12.84
C VAL A 124 23.21 4.04 -13.15
N PRO A 125 22.58 3.01 -13.74
CA PRO A 125 23.31 1.83 -14.19
C PRO A 125 24.37 2.23 -15.22
N SER A 126 25.57 1.65 -15.12
CA SER A 126 26.61 1.88 -16.13
C SER A 126 26.23 1.21 -17.45
N ASP A 127 26.26 1.95 -18.56
CA ASP A 127 26.00 1.42 -19.92
C ASP A 127 27.18 0.58 -20.48
N SER A 128 28.14 0.18 -19.63
CA SER A 128 29.34 -0.53 -20.06
C SER A 128 28.98 -1.93 -20.56
N PRO A 129 29.25 -2.30 -21.82
CA PRO A 129 28.90 -3.61 -22.37
C PRO A 129 29.59 -4.80 -21.66
N GLU A 130 30.61 -4.55 -20.83
CA GLU A 130 31.31 -5.55 -20.03
C GLU A 130 30.76 -5.70 -18.59
N LYS A 131 29.96 -4.73 -18.11
CA LYS A 131 29.25 -4.82 -16.84
C LYS A 131 27.76 -4.92 -17.14
N HIS A 132 27.25 -6.14 -17.25
CA HIS A 132 25.82 -6.35 -17.05
C HIS A 132 25.41 -5.60 -15.77
N SER A 133 24.45 -4.67 -15.88
CA SER A 133 23.95 -3.90 -14.75
C SER A 133 23.68 -4.83 -13.58
N ASP A 134 24.32 -4.58 -12.43
CA ASP A 134 24.08 -5.38 -11.25
C ASP A 134 22.58 -5.32 -10.92
N PRO A 135 21.89 -6.47 -10.75
CA PRO A 135 20.45 -6.49 -10.52
C PRO A 135 20.00 -5.62 -9.33
N PRO A 136 20.79 -5.44 -8.25
CA PRO A 136 20.51 -4.46 -7.20
C PRO A 136 20.45 -3.00 -7.69
N GLN A 137 21.37 -2.57 -8.56
CA GLN A 137 21.48 -1.17 -8.99
C GLN A 137 20.31 -0.77 -9.89
N GLU A 138 19.89 -1.65 -10.79
CA GLU A 138 18.68 -1.42 -11.60
C GLU A 138 17.42 -1.31 -10.72
N GLN A 139 17.31 -2.14 -9.68
CA GLN A 139 16.20 -2.06 -8.74
C GLN A 139 16.21 -0.76 -7.93
N LEU A 140 17.40 -0.31 -7.51
CA LEU A 140 17.58 0.97 -6.81
C LEU A 140 17.13 2.13 -7.69
N PHE A 141 17.60 2.16 -8.94
CA PHE A 141 17.22 3.18 -9.92
C PHE A 141 15.69 3.24 -10.12
N LYS A 142 15.05 2.08 -10.38
CA LYS A 142 13.59 1.98 -10.55
C LYS A 142 12.81 2.41 -9.32
N CYS A 143 13.31 2.12 -8.12
CA CYS A 143 12.69 2.54 -6.87
C CYS A 143 12.85 4.04 -6.61
N ALA A 144 14.03 4.60 -6.85
CA ALA A 144 14.32 6.02 -6.71
C ALA A 144 13.48 6.86 -7.69
N LEU A 145 13.37 6.42 -8.95
CA LEU A 145 12.48 7.06 -9.94
C LEU A 145 11.02 7.02 -9.49
N GLY A 146 10.57 5.88 -8.96
CA GLY A 146 9.20 5.74 -8.48
C GLY A 146 8.91 6.64 -7.28
N PHE A 147 9.89 6.82 -6.39
CA PHE A 147 9.80 7.75 -5.27
C PHE A 147 9.78 9.21 -5.72
N LEU A 148 10.56 9.58 -6.74
CA LEU A 148 10.47 10.92 -7.31
C LEU A 148 9.10 11.16 -7.96
N PHE A 149 8.60 10.16 -8.68
CA PHE A 149 7.26 10.18 -9.29
C PHE A 149 6.13 10.30 -8.27
N SER A 150 6.23 9.66 -7.09
CA SER A 150 5.22 9.85 -6.06
C SER A 150 5.14 11.31 -5.60
N TYR A 151 6.29 11.97 -5.43
CA TYR A 151 6.33 13.37 -5.04
C TYR A 151 5.77 14.32 -6.11
N THR A 152 5.98 14.04 -7.40
CA THR A 152 5.36 14.85 -8.48
C THR A 152 3.83 14.77 -8.45
N SER A 153 3.27 13.62 -8.02
CA SER A 153 1.82 13.48 -7.81
C SER A 153 1.31 14.08 -6.50
N LEU A 154 2.15 14.16 -5.46
CA LEU A 154 1.80 14.76 -4.17
C LEU A 154 1.81 16.29 -4.21
N ILE A 155 2.76 16.87 -4.93
CA ILE A 155 3.01 18.32 -4.96
C ILE A 155 2.68 18.87 -6.35
N SER A 156 1.39 19.06 -6.60
CA SER A 156 0.88 19.56 -7.88
C SER A 156 0.65 21.07 -7.88
N TYR A 157 0.21 21.62 -6.75
CA TYR A 157 -0.10 23.04 -6.59
C TYR A 157 0.85 23.70 -5.59
N GLU A 158 0.92 25.03 -5.64
CA GLU A 158 1.72 25.81 -4.68
C GLU A 158 1.22 25.64 -3.24
N SER A 159 -0.09 25.42 -3.05
CA SER A 159 -0.64 25.03 -1.74
C SER A 159 -0.11 23.69 -1.25
N ASP A 160 0.06 22.71 -2.15
CA ASP A 160 0.68 21.43 -1.79
C ASP A 160 2.14 21.62 -1.40
N PHE A 161 2.85 22.49 -2.10
CA PHE A 161 4.24 22.82 -1.80
C PHE A 161 4.35 23.45 -0.41
N ALA A 162 3.48 24.39 -0.05
CA ALA A 162 3.42 24.96 1.30
C ALA A 162 3.10 23.89 2.37
N ILE A 163 2.16 22.98 2.08
CA ILE A 163 1.86 21.84 2.97
C ILE A 163 3.09 20.94 3.13
N ALA A 164 3.80 20.64 2.04
CA ALA A 164 5.01 19.82 2.08
C ALA A 164 6.11 20.47 2.93
N LYS A 165 6.35 21.78 2.78
CA LYS A 165 7.34 22.53 3.58
C LYS A 165 6.95 22.59 5.05
N SER A 166 5.69 22.90 5.37
CA SER A 166 5.21 22.97 6.76
C SER A 166 5.27 21.62 7.48
N ASN A 167 5.14 20.51 6.76
CA ASN A 167 5.28 19.15 7.31
C ASN A 167 6.70 18.59 7.20
N GLY A 168 7.70 19.39 6.80
CA GLY A 168 9.09 18.94 6.67
C GLY A 168 9.33 17.85 5.63
N LEU A 169 8.46 17.72 4.62
CA LEU A 169 8.55 16.70 3.57
C LEU A 169 9.57 17.04 2.48
N LEU A 170 9.92 18.33 2.35
CA LEU A 170 10.91 18.83 1.40
C LEU A 170 12.01 19.59 2.14
N PRO A 171 13.28 19.51 1.68
CA PRO A 171 14.36 20.30 2.25
C PRO A 171 14.07 21.81 2.20
N ALA A 172 14.59 22.55 3.19
CA ALA A 172 14.39 24.00 3.28
C ALA A 172 14.93 24.77 2.07
N SER A 173 15.99 24.26 1.43
CA SER A 173 16.63 24.82 0.23
C SER A 173 15.77 24.78 -1.03
N VAL A 174 14.83 23.83 -1.14
CA VAL A 174 13.99 23.67 -2.33
C VAL A 174 13.00 24.83 -2.44
N THR A 175 12.97 25.50 -3.60
CA THR A 175 12.01 26.57 -3.95
C THR A 175 10.89 26.05 -4.86
N TRP A 176 9.78 26.78 -4.95
CA TRP A 176 8.66 26.41 -5.83
C TRP A 176 9.06 26.41 -7.31
N ASP A 177 9.83 27.41 -7.76
CA ASP A 177 10.32 27.46 -9.14
C ASP A 177 11.32 26.33 -9.45
N GLY A 178 12.18 25.98 -8.49
CA GLY A 178 13.07 24.82 -8.61
C GLY A 178 12.27 23.52 -8.74
N TRP A 179 11.22 23.36 -7.94
CA TRP A 179 10.32 22.21 -8.02
C TRP A 179 9.57 22.12 -9.36
N LYS A 180 9.01 23.23 -9.86
CA LYS A 180 8.39 23.28 -11.20
C LYS A 180 9.38 22.90 -12.31
N THR A 181 10.62 23.38 -12.21
CA THR A 181 11.66 23.07 -13.21
C THR A 181 12.01 21.59 -13.20
N LEU A 182 12.22 21.01 -12.01
CA LEU A 182 12.50 19.58 -11.88
C LEU A 182 11.35 18.73 -12.40
N THR A 183 10.11 19.02 -12.00
CA THR A 183 8.92 18.25 -12.41
C THR A 183 8.68 18.34 -13.92
N ALA A 184 8.89 19.52 -14.52
CA ALA A 184 8.78 19.74 -15.97
C ALA A 184 9.83 18.95 -16.77
N GLN A 185 11.02 18.72 -16.22
CA GLN A 185 12.04 17.86 -16.84
C GLN A 185 11.75 16.38 -16.63
N PHE A 186 11.25 16.00 -15.47
CA PHE A 186 11.05 14.59 -15.10
C PHE A 186 9.82 13.95 -15.78
N LEU A 187 8.67 14.63 -15.76
CA LEU A 187 7.39 14.04 -16.18
C LEU A 187 7.32 13.63 -17.67
N PRO A 188 7.85 14.39 -18.64
CA PRO A 188 7.77 14.01 -20.06
C PRO A 188 8.54 12.73 -20.40
N HIS A 189 9.59 12.41 -19.64
CA HIS A 189 10.45 11.24 -19.87
C HIS A 189 10.05 10.03 -19.00
N HIS A 190 9.09 10.20 -18.11
CA HIS A 190 8.64 9.15 -17.21
C HIS A 190 7.75 8.13 -17.94
N THR A 191 8.07 6.85 -17.79
CA THR A 191 7.24 5.72 -18.23
C THR A 191 6.95 4.80 -17.03
N TYR A 192 5.72 4.27 -16.90
CA TYR A 192 5.38 3.34 -15.80
C TYR A 192 6.22 2.06 -15.80
N ALA A 193 6.68 1.61 -16.97
CA ALA A 193 7.56 0.46 -17.12
C ALA A 193 8.96 0.66 -16.53
N SER A 194 9.45 1.90 -16.43
CA SER A 194 10.74 2.22 -15.80
C SER A 194 10.64 2.40 -14.28
N LEU A 195 9.44 2.36 -13.71
CA LEU A 195 9.25 2.45 -12.27
C LEU A 195 9.21 1.08 -11.62
N ASN A 196 9.60 1.04 -10.34
CA ASN A 196 9.28 -0.13 -9.53
C ASN A 196 7.74 -0.30 -9.43
N PRO A 197 7.22 -1.54 -9.61
CA PRO A 197 5.78 -1.81 -9.60
C PRO A 197 5.02 -1.32 -8.35
N ARG A 198 5.71 -1.15 -7.22
CA ARG A 198 5.15 -0.54 -6.02
C ARG A 198 4.49 0.82 -6.29
N TYR A 199 5.10 1.62 -7.16
CA TYR A 199 4.71 3.01 -7.43
C TYR A 199 3.63 3.15 -8.50
N TRP A 200 3.20 2.03 -9.12
CA TRP A 200 1.95 2.01 -9.90
C TRP A 200 0.73 2.26 -9.00
N TYR A 201 0.87 1.98 -7.71
CA TYR A 201 -0.11 2.23 -6.68
C TYR A 201 0.36 3.37 -5.79
N GLY A 202 -0.26 4.54 -5.91
CA GLY A 202 -0.02 5.65 -5.00
C GLY A 202 -0.40 5.26 -3.58
N GLU A 203 -1.69 5.23 -3.28
CA GLU A 203 -2.17 5.04 -1.90
C GLU A 203 -2.49 3.57 -1.58
N LEU A 204 -1.84 3.03 -0.55
CA LEU A 204 -2.14 1.69 -0.04
C LEU A 204 -2.76 1.71 1.36
N ARG A 205 -3.85 0.95 1.54
CA ARG A 205 -4.46 0.75 2.86
C ARG A 205 -3.65 -0.23 3.71
N LEU A 206 -3.11 0.25 4.84
CA LEU A 206 -2.37 -0.57 5.79
C LEU A 206 -3.19 -1.73 6.34
N GLY A 207 -4.48 -1.50 6.64
CA GLY A 207 -5.36 -2.55 7.18
C GLY A 207 -5.53 -3.74 6.23
N ARG A 208 -5.58 -3.48 4.92
CA ARG A 208 -5.66 -4.54 3.90
C ARG A 208 -4.31 -5.21 3.68
N LEU A 209 -3.22 -4.43 3.74
CA LEU A 209 -1.86 -4.95 3.64
C LEU A 209 -1.54 -5.90 4.80
N ASN A 210 -1.90 -5.52 6.03
CA ASN A 210 -1.79 -6.39 7.20
C ASN A 210 -2.54 -7.71 7.03
N LYS A 211 -3.74 -7.70 6.43
CA LYS A 211 -4.50 -8.92 6.13
C LYS A 211 -3.73 -9.82 5.17
N ILE A 212 -3.20 -9.29 4.07
CA ILE A 212 -2.43 -10.08 3.09
C ILE A 212 -1.25 -10.80 3.74
N TYR A 213 -0.46 -10.11 4.57
CA TYR A 213 0.68 -10.74 5.25
C TYR A 213 0.27 -11.77 6.30
N ARG A 214 -0.86 -11.57 6.98
CA ARG A 214 -1.42 -12.58 7.88
C ARG A 214 -1.88 -13.83 7.13
N PHE A 215 -2.54 -13.67 5.98
CA PHE A 215 -2.96 -14.79 5.13
C PHE A 215 -1.77 -15.56 4.51
N LYS A 216 -0.67 -14.87 4.17
CA LYS A 216 0.51 -15.49 3.52
C LYS A 216 1.49 -16.16 4.51
N GLY A 217 1.10 -16.44 5.75
CA GLY A 217 1.90 -17.24 6.68
C GLY A 217 2.55 -16.48 7.84
N SER A 218 2.29 -15.18 8.03
CA SER A 218 2.73 -14.45 9.22
C SER A 218 1.55 -14.07 10.11
N LEU A 219 0.85 -15.09 10.63
CA LEU A 219 -0.34 -14.95 11.48
C LEU A 219 -0.12 -13.98 12.66
N LEU A 220 1.10 -13.88 13.18
CA LEU A 220 1.46 -13.03 14.32
C LEU A 220 2.15 -11.70 13.96
N ARG A 221 2.71 -11.55 12.75
CA ARG A 221 3.50 -10.36 12.38
C ARG A 221 2.85 -9.66 11.18
N GLY A 222 2.04 -8.64 11.49
CA GLY A 222 1.48 -7.73 10.48
C GLY A 222 2.57 -6.98 9.70
N TYR A 223 2.18 -6.34 8.61
CA TYR A 223 3.09 -5.59 7.74
C TYR A 223 3.78 -4.42 8.48
N SER A 224 3.10 -3.76 9.43
CA SER A 224 3.73 -2.82 10.34
C SER A 224 3.19 -3.00 11.77
N LYS A 225 4.09 -2.98 12.76
CA LYS A 225 3.74 -3.03 14.19
C LYS A 225 3.01 -1.76 14.64
N VAL A 226 3.17 -0.64 13.92
CA VAL A 226 2.64 0.69 14.27
C VAL A 226 1.12 0.71 14.44
N VAL A 227 0.37 -0.16 13.76
CA VAL A 227 -1.11 -0.22 13.86
C VAL A 227 -1.63 -1.63 14.19
N ALA A 228 -0.77 -2.53 14.66
CA ALA A 228 -1.17 -3.90 14.97
C ALA A 228 -2.13 -4.00 16.16
N HIS A 229 -2.01 -3.10 17.15
CA HIS A 229 -2.82 -3.10 18.38
C HIS A 229 -4.27 -2.62 18.17
N ALA A 230 -4.48 -1.64 17.28
CA ALA A 230 -5.81 -1.07 17.09
C ALA A 230 -6.83 -2.08 16.54
N PHE A 231 -6.39 -3.05 15.73
CA PHE A 231 -7.29 -3.97 15.03
C PHE A 231 -8.06 -4.91 15.97
N TYR A 232 -7.44 -5.42 17.04
CA TYR A 232 -8.12 -6.37 17.93
C TYR A 232 -9.18 -5.66 18.79
N VAL A 233 -8.85 -4.46 19.27
CA VAL A 233 -9.77 -3.59 20.02
C VAL A 233 -10.93 -3.13 19.15
N ASP A 234 -10.66 -2.70 17.92
CA ASP A 234 -11.70 -2.28 16.96
C ASP A 234 -12.61 -3.46 16.57
N LEU A 235 -12.03 -4.65 16.30
CA LEU A 235 -12.81 -5.84 15.94
C LEU A 235 -13.71 -6.30 17.09
N LEU A 236 -13.20 -6.32 18.32
CA LEU A 236 -14.03 -6.65 19.47
C LEU A 236 -15.13 -5.61 19.68
N ARG A 237 -14.81 -4.31 19.61
CA ARG A 237 -15.77 -3.23 19.84
C ARG A 237 -16.88 -3.20 18.79
N ASP A 238 -16.54 -3.36 17.52
CA ASP A 238 -17.49 -3.29 16.40
C ASP A 238 -18.38 -4.55 16.31
N ASN A 239 -17.85 -5.72 16.71
CA ASN A 239 -18.62 -6.96 16.67
C ASN A 239 -19.36 -7.28 17.97
N PHE A 240 -19.03 -6.62 19.10
CA PHE A 240 -19.69 -6.88 20.37
C PHE A 240 -21.19 -6.61 20.30
N ALA A 241 -21.60 -5.50 19.66
CA ALA A 241 -23.02 -5.17 19.47
C ALA A 241 -23.75 -6.25 18.65
N THR A 242 -23.12 -6.74 17.59
CA THR A 242 -23.68 -7.81 16.74
C THR A 242 -23.75 -9.14 17.48
N LEU A 243 -22.70 -9.52 18.21
CA LEU A 243 -22.67 -10.74 19.03
C LEU A 243 -23.71 -10.68 20.15
N ALA A 244 -23.85 -9.53 20.81
CA ALA A 244 -24.86 -9.30 21.83
C ALA A 244 -26.29 -9.38 21.25
N ALA A 245 -26.52 -8.82 20.06
CA ALA A 245 -27.82 -8.92 19.38
C ALA A 245 -28.18 -10.37 19.01
N VAL A 246 -27.22 -11.14 18.48
CA VAL A 246 -27.41 -12.58 18.20
C VAL A 246 -27.69 -13.35 19.48
N LEU A 247 -26.95 -13.08 20.56
CA LEU A 247 -27.14 -13.73 21.85
C LEU A 247 -28.50 -13.39 22.47
N ALA A 248 -28.91 -12.12 22.42
CA ALA A 248 -30.22 -11.68 22.88
C ALA A 248 -31.34 -12.34 22.08
N TYR A 249 -31.17 -12.44 20.75
CA TYR A 249 -32.12 -13.15 19.89
C TYR A 249 -32.23 -14.63 20.25
N VAL A 250 -31.10 -15.34 20.43
CA VAL A 250 -31.08 -16.74 20.86
C VAL A 250 -31.75 -16.90 22.23
N ALA A 251 -31.52 -15.99 23.18
CA ALA A 251 -32.17 -15.99 24.48
C ALA A 251 -33.69 -15.80 24.38
N ILE A 252 -34.17 -14.91 23.50
CA ILE A 252 -35.60 -14.73 23.23
C ILE A 252 -36.22 -16.00 22.64
N VAL A 253 -35.55 -16.66 21.69
CA VAL A 253 -36.03 -17.92 21.11
C VAL A 253 -36.08 -19.03 22.17
N LEU A 254 -35.03 -19.16 22.98
CA LEU A 254 -34.96 -20.17 24.05
C LEU A 254 -36.02 -19.93 25.12
N THR A 255 -36.27 -18.68 25.51
CA THR A 255 -37.33 -18.36 26.48
C THR A 255 -38.72 -18.61 25.91
N ALA A 256 -38.97 -18.27 24.64
CA ALA A 256 -40.23 -18.62 23.97
C ALA A 256 -40.43 -20.14 23.88
N MET A 257 -39.37 -20.91 23.62
CA MET A 257 -39.40 -22.38 23.61
C MET A 257 -39.68 -22.96 25.00
N GLN A 258 -39.06 -22.42 26.04
CA GLN A 258 -39.29 -22.82 27.43
C GLN A 258 -40.73 -22.55 27.88
N VAL A 259 -41.29 -21.38 27.51
CA VAL A 259 -42.69 -21.02 27.80
C VAL A 259 -43.67 -21.94 27.06
N GLY A 260 -43.37 -22.27 25.79
CA GLY A 260 -44.18 -23.21 25.01
C GLY A 260 -44.22 -24.62 25.58
N LEU A 261 -43.10 -25.12 26.12
CA LEU A 261 -43.00 -26.46 26.72
C LEU A 261 -43.61 -26.56 28.13
N ALA A 262 -43.74 -25.45 28.86
CA ALA A 262 -44.19 -25.44 30.26
C ALA A 262 -45.70 -25.26 30.47
N THR A 263 -46.51 -25.17 29.40
CA THR A 263 -47.94 -24.79 29.50
C THR A 263 -48.88 -25.96 29.24
N ASP A 264 -49.19 -26.76 30.25
CA ASP A 264 -50.10 -27.93 30.15
C ASP A 264 -51.59 -27.57 29.99
N GLN A 265 -52.02 -26.34 30.33
CA GLN A 265 -53.43 -25.95 30.29
C GLN A 265 -53.99 -25.61 28.89
N LEU A 266 -53.15 -25.51 27.85
CA LEU A 266 -53.58 -25.25 26.46
C LEU A 266 -53.34 -26.42 25.51
N ALA A 267 -52.92 -27.58 26.03
CA ALA A 267 -52.59 -28.78 25.26
C ALA A 267 -53.80 -29.43 24.52
N HIS A 268 -55.03 -28.96 24.76
CA HIS A 268 -56.26 -29.54 24.21
C HIS A 268 -57.01 -28.63 23.22
N ASN A 269 -56.51 -27.43 22.90
CA ASN A 269 -57.13 -26.52 21.92
C ASN A 269 -56.35 -26.47 20.61
N GLY A 270 -56.87 -27.13 19.57
CA GLY A 270 -56.20 -27.25 18.26
C GLY A 270 -55.96 -25.91 17.54
N ALA A 271 -56.82 -24.90 17.77
CA ALA A 271 -56.61 -23.57 17.18
C ALA A 271 -55.40 -22.86 17.80
N PHE A 272 -55.21 -22.99 19.11
CA PHE A 272 -54.07 -22.42 19.81
C PHE A 272 -52.76 -23.16 19.50
N GLN A 273 -52.80 -24.48 19.36
CA GLN A 273 -51.64 -25.28 18.95
C GLN A 273 -51.17 -24.93 17.52
N ASN A 274 -52.09 -24.79 16.57
CA ASN A 274 -51.76 -24.40 15.20
C ASN A 274 -51.19 -22.98 15.12
N ALA A 275 -51.75 -22.03 15.89
CA ALA A 275 -51.22 -20.68 15.97
C ALA A 275 -49.82 -20.62 16.61
N SER A 276 -49.61 -21.37 17.70
CA SER A 276 -48.33 -21.45 18.39
C SER A 276 -47.25 -22.15 17.55
N TYR A 277 -47.61 -23.20 16.81
CA TYR A 277 -46.73 -23.87 15.86
C TYR A 277 -46.32 -22.91 14.72
N GLY A 278 -47.30 -22.25 14.09
CA GLY A 278 -47.03 -21.27 13.03
C GLY A 278 -46.15 -20.11 13.50
N LEU A 279 -46.40 -19.59 14.70
CA LEU A 279 -45.59 -18.54 15.31
C LEU A 279 -44.17 -19.02 15.64
N THR A 280 -44.00 -20.24 16.15
CA THR A 280 -42.68 -20.82 16.46
C THR A 280 -41.86 -21.02 15.19
N VAL A 281 -42.47 -21.61 14.16
CA VAL A 281 -41.87 -21.82 12.83
C VAL A 281 -41.48 -20.49 12.20
N ALA A 282 -42.37 -19.50 12.21
CA ALA A 282 -42.09 -18.16 11.69
C ALA A 282 -40.99 -17.44 12.47
N SER A 283 -40.97 -17.58 13.80
CA SER A 283 -39.95 -16.96 14.66
C SER A 283 -38.57 -17.56 14.46
N ILE A 284 -38.45 -18.85 14.11
CA ILE A 284 -37.17 -19.49 13.80
C ILE A 284 -36.74 -19.19 12.35
N LEU A 285 -37.63 -19.39 11.37
CA LEU A 285 -37.31 -19.26 9.95
C LEU A 285 -37.17 -17.82 9.50
N GLY A 286 -37.99 -16.89 10.01
CA GLY A 286 -37.99 -15.48 9.62
C GLY A 286 -36.60 -14.83 9.70
N PRO A 287 -35.93 -14.83 10.86
CA PRO A 287 -34.58 -14.28 10.99
C PRO A 287 -33.50 -15.11 10.27
N LEU A 288 -33.64 -16.43 10.12
CA LEU A 288 -32.73 -17.21 9.28
C LEU A 288 -32.80 -16.77 7.81
N ILE A 289 -34.01 -16.58 7.28
CA ILE A 289 -34.24 -16.05 5.93
C ILE A 289 -33.71 -14.61 5.85
N GLY A 290 -33.98 -13.78 6.85
CA GLY A 290 -33.47 -12.41 6.92
C GLY A 290 -31.94 -12.35 6.85
N VAL A 291 -31.24 -13.17 7.64
CA VAL A 291 -29.78 -13.29 7.60
C VAL A 291 -29.32 -13.78 6.23
N ALA A 292 -29.97 -14.79 5.65
CA ALA A 292 -29.63 -15.30 4.32
C ALA A 292 -29.76 -14.24 3.23
N VAL A 293 -30.84 -13.44 3.26
CA VAL A 293 -31.06 -12.32 2.32
C VAL A 293 -29.98 -11.26 2.47
N VAL A 294 -29.65 -10.86 3.70
CA VAL A 294 -28.58 -9.87 3.96
C VAL A 294 -27.24 -10.40 3.46
N VAL A 295 -26.89 -11.66 3.77
CA VAL A 295 -25.64 -12.28 3.32
C VAL A 295 -25.59 -12.36 1.80
N CYS A 296 -26.68 -12.77 1.15
CA CYS A 296 -26.77 -12.81 -0.31
C CYS A 296 -26.57 -11.42 -0.94
N GLY A 297 -27.23 -10.40 -0.40
CA GLY A 297 -27.05 -9.00 -0.82
C GLY A 297 -25.61 -8.51 -0.66
N VAL A 298 -24.97 -8.80 0.48
CA VAL A 298 -23.55 -8.47 0.71
C VAL A 298 -22.65 -9.19 -0.30
N VAL A 299 -22.88 -10.47 -0.58
CA VAL A 299 -22.11 -11.24 -1.57
C VAL A 299 -22.23 -10.61 -2.95
N VAL A 300 -23.43 -10.25 -3.40
CA VAL A 300 -23.65 -9.58 -4.68
C VAL A 300 -22.90 -8.25 -4.74
N LEU A 301 -22.97 -7.43 -3.69
CA LEU A 301 -22.24 -6.16 -3.62
C LEU A 301 -20.72 -6.37 -3.65
N VAL A 302 -20.21 -7.37 -2.94
CA VAL A 302 -18.78 -7.69 -2.92
C VAL A 302 -18.31 -8.14 -4.29
N VAL A 303 -19.04 -9.05 -4.94
CA VAL A 303 -18.71 -9.56 -6.29
C VAL A 303 -18.78 -8.45 -7.33
N SER A 304 -19.80 -7.59 -7.26
CA SER A 304 -19.92 -6.42 -8.15
C SER A 304 -18.75 -5.45 -8.00
N ASN A 305 -18.43 -5.06 -6.75
CA ASN A 305 -17.29 -4.19 -6.45
C ASN A 305 -15.95 -4.81 -6.84
N TRP A 306 -15.79 -6.12 -6.66
CA TRP A 306 -14.62 -6.87 -7.10
C TRP A 306 -14.46 -6.82 -8.60
N MET A 307 -15.51 -7.14 -9.36
CA MET A 307 -15.52 -7.07 -10.82
C MET A 307 -15.18 -5.67 -11.32
N ALA A 308 -15.81 -4.64 -10.76
CA ALA A 308 -15.53 -3.25 -11.12
C ALA A 308 -14.06 -2.88 -10.86
N THR A 309 -13.49 -3.31 -9.72
CA THR A 309 -12.09 -3.06 -9.36
C THR A 309 -11.14 -3.77 -10.33
N LYS A 310 -11.39 -5.04 -10.64
CA LYS A 310 -10.57 -5.82 -11.58
C LYS A 310 -10.66 -5.31 -13.02
N ARG A 311 -11.83 -4.86 -13.46
CA ARG A 311 -12.00 -4.22 -14.79
C ARG A 311 -11.20 -2.92 -14.86
N TYR A 312 -11.29 -2.07 -13.83
CA TYR A 312 -10.51 -0.83 -13.74
C TYR A 312 -9.00 -1.09 -13.76
N GLU A 313 -8.53 -2.06 -12.97
CA GLU A 313 -7.12 -2.46 -12.90
C GLU A 313 -6.61 -2.90 -14.28
N ARG A 314 -7.32 -3.81 -14.96
CA ARG A 314 -6.93 -4.27 -16.31
C ARG A 314 -6.89 -3.13 -17.32
N ARG A 315 -7.87 -2.22 -17.28
CA ARG A 315 -7.90 -1.04 -18.15
C ARG A 315 -6.70 -0.13 -17.88
N ARG A 316 -6.40 0.16 -16.61
CA ARG A 316 -5.27 1.03 -16.25
C ARG A 316 -3.92 0.42 -16.58
N PHE A 317 -3.73 -0.89 -16.40
CA PHE A 317 -2.49 -1.54 -16.83
C PHE A 317 -2.25 -1.45 -18.33
N ARG A 318 -3.31 -1.57 -19.15
CA ARG A 318 -3.23 -1.32 -20.59
C ARG A 318 -2.86 0.12 -20.92
N GLU A 319 -3.49 1.09 -20.27
CA GLU A 319 -3.17 2.52 -20.46
C GLU A 319 -1.74 2.89 -20.02
N MET A 320 -1.22 2.21 -19.00
CA MET A 320 0.16 2.40 -18.52
C MET A 320 1.21 1.63 -19.33
N GLY A 321 0.80 0.73 -20.24
CA GLY A 321 1.71 -0.12 -21.01
C GLY A 321 2.50 -1.11 -20.15
N VAL A 322 1.96 -1.52 -19.00
CA VAL A 322 2.63 -2.45 -18.07
C VAL A 322 1.83 -3.74 -17.91
N GLU A 323 2.53 -4.85 -17.77
CA GLU A 323 1.91 -6.14 -17.49
C GLU A 323 1.94 -6.47 -16.00
N PRO A 324 0.91 -7.16 -15.47
CA PRO A 324 0.93 -7.67 -14.11
C PRO A 324 2.09 -8.65 -13.89
N LEU A 325 2.73 -8.62 -12.72
CA LEU A 325 3.86 -9.51 -12.43
C LEU A 325 3.47 -11.00 -12.45
N TRP A 326 2.26 -11.37 -12.04
CA TRP A 326 1.78 -12.76 -12.15
C TRP A 326 1.77 -13.33 -13.59
N VAL A 327 1.71 -12.48 -14.62
CA VAL A 327 1.85 -12.93 -16.02
C VAL A 327 3.30 -13.36 -16.27
N LYS A 328 4.26 -12.55 -15.83
CA LYS A 328 5.69 -12.86 -15.95
C LYS A 328 6.09 -14.07 -15.12
N HIS A 329 5.54 -14.22 -13.91
CA HIS A 329 5.78 -15.40 -13.08
C HIS A 329 5.26 -16.66 -13.74
N ARG A 330 4.07 -16.62 -14.35
CA ARG A 330 3.52 -17.75 -15.10
C ARG A 330 4.36 -18.11 -16.31
N GLN A 331 4.76 -17.12 -17.11
CA GLN A 331 5.65 -17.34 -18.26
C GLN A 331 7.00 -17.93 -17.83
N ALA A 332 7.60 -17.42 -16.74
CA ALA A 332 8.84 -17.97 -16.21
C ALA A 332 8.69 -19.39 -15.64
N GLU A 333 7.52 -19.74 -15.10
CA GLU A 333 7.20 -21.10 -14.66
C GLU A 333 6.95 -22.04 -15.85
N GLU A 334 6.27 -21.58 -16.89
CA GLU A 334 6.06 -22.31 -18.15
C GLU A 334 7.40 -22.55 -18.88
N ASP A 335 8.26 -21.53 -18.98
CA ASP A 335 9.60 -21.63 -19.58
C ASP A 335 10.50 -22.60 -18.78
N ARG A 336 10.44 -22.56 -17.44
CA ARG A 336 11.15 -23.54 -16.60
C ARG A 336 10.58 -24.95 -16.73
N GLY A 337 9.27 -25.08 -16.88
CA GLY A 337 8.61 -26.36 -17.13
C GLY A 337 9.02 -26.97 -18.47
N LEU A 338 9.12 -26.15 -19.51
CA LEU A 338 9.54 -26.56 -20.85
C LEU A 338 11.01 -27.00 -20.90
N VAL A 339 11.91 -26.32 -20.19
CA VAL A 339 13.33 -26.72 -20.07
C VAL A 339 13.48 -28.07 -19.36
N MET A 340 12.64 -28.37 -18.36
CA MET A 340 12.69 -29.65 -17.64
C MET A 340 12.08 -30.83 -18.42
N THR A 341 11.32 -30.57 -19.48
CA THR A 341 10.73 -31.61 -20.36
C THR A 341 11.49 -31.80 -21.68
N GLY A 342 12.51 -30.98 -21.96
CA GLY A 342 13.28 -31.00 -23.21
C GLY A 342 14.62 -31.74 -23.15
N ASP A 343 14.99 -32.30 -21.98
CA ASP A 343 16.26 -33.00 -21.71
C ASP A 343 16.07 -34.52 -21.51
N GLU A 344 14.99 -35.12 -22.03
CA GLU A 344 14.80 -36.59 -22.10
C GLU A 344 15.03 -37.18 -23.50
#